data_AF-R7AV55-F1
#
_entry.id   AF-R7AV55-F1
#
_cell.length_a   1.000
_cell.length_b   1.000
_cell.length_c   1.000
_cell.angle_alpha   90.00
_cell.angle_beta   90.00
_cell.angle_gamma   90.00
#
_symmetry.space_group_name_H-M   'P 1'
#
loop_
_entity.id
_entity.type
_entity.pdbx_description
1 polymer ?
#
loop_
_entity_poly.entity_id
_entity_poly.type
_entity_poly.pdbx_seq_one_letter_code
_entity_poly.pdbx_strand_id
1 'polypeptide(L)' 'MQMYEVVAVSDDMEREIAKEILYAQDEDDAIDQFQELMKERKIACGICMAQEL' A
#
# COMPACT_ATOMS: atom_id res chain seq x y z
N MET A 1 -8.45 -8.70 12.40
CA MET A 1 -8.45 -7.41 11.71
C MET A 1 -7.53 -6.49 12.48
N GLN A 2 -6.40 -6.16 11.86
CA GLN A 2 -5.37 -5.28 12.38
C GLN A 2 -5.25 -4.07 11.45
N MET A 3 -4.63 -3.01 11.95
CA MET A 3 -4.47 -1.76 11.22
C MET A 3 -3.08 -1.78 10.57
N TYR A 4 -3.05 -1.65 9.25
CA TYR A 4 -1.83 -1.63 8.46
C TYR A 4 -1.68 -0.28 7.79
N GLU A 5 -0.48 0.28 7.88
CA GLU A 5 -0.04 1.40 7.09
C GLU A 5 0.60 0.87 5.81
N VAL A 6 -0.02 1.10 4.66
CA VAL A 6 0.49 0.68 3.36
C VAL A 6 0.99 1.89 2.60
N VAL A 7 2.24 1.81 2.16
CA VAL A 7 2.92 2.87 1.41
C VAL A 7 3.36 2.34 0.04
N ALA A 8 3.05 3.11 -1.00
CA ALA A 8 3.64 2.96 -2.32
C ALA A 8 4.84 3.90 -2.44
N VAL A 9 5.99 3.35 -2.78
CA VAL A 9 7.18 4.11 -3.16
C VAL A 9 7.50 3.91 -4.64
N SER A 10 8.22 4.87 -5.22
CA SER A 10 8.79 4.74 -6.56
C SER A 10 9.74 3.54 -6.63
N ASP A 11 9.99 3.06 -7.85
CA ASP A 11 10.91 1.94 -8.12
C ASP A 11 12.30 2.15 -7.51
N ASP A 12 12.79 3.40 -7.53
CA ASP A 12 14.07 3.81 -6.92
C ASP A 12 14.01 3.99 -5.39
N MET A 13 12.87 3.71 -4.74
CA MET A 13 12.58 3.96 -3.31
C MET A 13 12.81 5.41 -2.82
N GLU A 14 13.13 6.35 -3.69
CA GLU A 14 13.44 7.74 -3.31
C GLU A 14 12.20 8.58 -2.99
N ARG A 15 11.01 8.17 -3.45
CA ARG A 15 9.79 8.97 -3.31
C ARG A 15 8.58 8.14 -2.92
N GLU A 16 7.92 8.57 -1.84
CA GLU A 16 6.57 8.13 -1.50
C GLU A 16 5.58 8.66 -2.55
N ILE A 17 4.89 7.73 -3.20
CA ILE A 17 3.86 8.01 -4.22
C ILE A 17 2.51 8.18 -3.53
N ALA A 18 2.19 7.27 -2.62
CA ALA A 18 0.92 7.26 -1.92
C ALA A 18 1.03 6.47 -0.61
N LYS A 19 0.16 6.80 0.34
CA LYS A 19 0.11 6.19 1.66
C LYS A 19 -1.35 6.10 2.11
N GLU A 20 -1.76 4.93 2.58
CA GLU A 20 -3.07 4.72 3.17
C GLU A 20 -2.99 3.82 4.40
N ILE A 21 -3.98 3.98 5.27
CA ILE A 21 -4.18 3.12 6.42
C ILE A 21 -5.36 2.21 6.11
N LEU A 22 -5.12 0.90 6.09
CA LEU A 22 -6.10 -0.13 5.77
C LEU A 22 -6.29 -1.07 6.95
N TYR A 23 -7.48 -1.63 7.06
CA TYR A 23 -7.76 -2.70 8.00
C TYR A 23 -7.75 -4.02 7.25
N ALA A 24 -6.84 -4.92 7.62
CA ALA A 24 -6.64 -6.20 6.96
C ALA A 24 -6.46 -7.32 7.99
N GLN A 25 -6.49 -8.58 7.54
CA GLN A 25 -6.19 -9.71 8.42
C GLN A 25 -4.68 -9.89 8.59
N ASP A 26 -3.94 -9.64 7.52
CA ASP A 26 -2.49 -9.79 7.40
C ASP A 26 -1.92 -8.75 6.41
N GLU A 27 -0.60 -8.78 6.25
CA GLU A 27 0.16 -7.86 5.39
C GLU A 27 -0.21 -8.00 3.91
N ASP A 28 -0.36 -9.24 3.42
CA ASP A 28 -0.71 -9.51 2.01
C ASP A 28 -2.12 -8.99 1.70
N ASP A 29 -3.11 -9.25 2.57
CA ASP A 29 -4.48 -8.70 2.45
C ASP A 29 -4.48 -7.15 2.43
N ALA A 30 -3.57 -6.51 3.17
CA ALA A 30 -3.44 -5.04 3.18
C ALA A 30 -2.86 -4.53 1.85
N ILE A 31 -1.84 -5.21 1.32
CA ILE A 31 -1.19 -4.86 0.05
C ILE A 31 -2.15 -5.07 -1.12
N ASP A 32 -2.90 -6.17 -1.17
CA ASP A 32 -3.87 -6.45 -2.24
C ASP A 32 -4.95 -5.36 -2.30
N GLN A 33 -5.58 -5.04 -1.16
CA GLN A 33 -6.57 -3.96 -1.07
C GLN A 33 -6.00 -2.61 -1.52
N PHE A 34 -4.76 -2.30 -1.11
CA PHE A 34 -4.08 -1.08 -1.52
C PHE A 34 -3.81 -1.05 -3.03
N GLN A 35 -3.37 -2.17 -3.62
CA GLN A 35 -3.13 -2.26 -5.06
C GLN A 35 -4.41 -2.09 -5.87
N GLU A 36 -5.53 -2.65 -5.40
CA GLU A 36 -6.84 -2.42 -6.02
C GLU A 36 -7.22 -0.93 -6.00
N LEU A 37 -7.09 -0.26 -4.85
CA LEU A 37 -7.32 1.18 -4.72
C LEU A 37 -6.44 2.01 -5.66
N MET A 38 -5.16 1.65 -5.79
CA MET A 38 -4.23 2.34 -6.69
C MET A 38 -4.59 2.12 -8.15
N LYS A 39 -5.04 0.92 -8.51
CA LYS A 39 -5.52 0.60 -9.86
C LYS A 39 -6.79 1.39 -10.20
N GLU A 40 -7.73 1.50 -9.27
CA GLU A 40 -8.95 2.31 -9.43
C GLU A 40 -8.61 3.80 -9.62
N ARG A 41 -7.62 4.31 -8.87
CA ARG A 41 -7.12 5.69 -8.98
C ARG A 41 -6.19 5.91 -10.17
N LYS A 42 -5.83 4.86 -10.92
CA LYS A 42 -4.85 4.88 -12.02
C LYS A 42 -3.47 5.42 -11.61
N ILE A 43 -3.06 5.10 -10.39
CA ILE A 43 -1.75 5.46 -9.85
C ILE A 43 -0.78 4.31 -10.15
N ALA A 44 0.27 4.60 -10.93
CA ALA A 44 1.36 3.66 -11.14
C ALA A 44 2.25 3.64 -9.89
N CYS A 45 2.18 2.53 -9.15
CA CYS A 45 3.01 2.28 -7.97
C CYS A 45 4.11 1.30 -8.36
N GLY A 46 5.33 1.49 -7.85
CA GLY A 46 6.43 0.54 -8.05
C GLY A 46 6.40 -0.53 -6.96
N ILE A 47 6.85 -0.15 -5.77
CA ILE A 47 6.99 -1.04 -4.62
C ILE A 47 5.97 -0.65 -3.56
N CYS A 48 5.19 -1.62 -3.09
CA CYS A 48 4.28 -1.46 -1.95
C CYS A 48 4.89 -2.12 -0.71
N MET A 49 4.80 -1.46 0.44
CA MET A 49 5.17 -2.00 1.74
C MET A 49 4.01 -1.79 2.71
N ALA A 50 3.66 -2.82 3.47
CA ALA A 50 2.67 -2.71 4.54
C ALA A 50 3.34 -2.91 5.89
N GLN A 51 2.95 -2.10 6.87
CA GLN A 51 3.48 -2.14 8.23
C GLN A 51 2.32 -2.16 9.22
N GLU A 52 2.32 -3.14 10.13
CA GLU A 52 1.36 -3.20 11.24
C GLU A 52 1.57 -2.03 12.22
N LEU A 53 0.48 -1.37 12.63
CA LEU A 53 0.48 -0.23 13.57
C LEU A 53 0.19 -0.62 15.01
#